data_AF-A0A0S2LUV9-F1
#
_entry.id   AF-A0A0S2LUV9-F1
#
_cell.length_a   1.000
_cell.length_b   1.000
_cell.length_c   1.000
_cell.angle_alpha   90.00
_cell.angle_beta   90.00
_cell.angle_gamma   90.00
#
_symmetry.space_group_name_H-M   'P 1'
#
loop_
_entity.id
_entity.type
_entity.pdbx_description
1 polymer ?
#
loop_
_entity_poly.entity_id
_entity_poly.type
_entity_poly.pdbx_seq_one_letter_code
_entity_poly.pdbx_strand_id
1 'polypeptide(L)'
;MALWLLVLIIALPSAGFSGWLVLFALFLVISALYSLITGRPSWLGLPRRKSAGAAVGVGLVALIAGGMMLPATEPAPTAIAPFAEVNAAVTTSATPSPSPTPQYVLLEKCLDDGESVVEGSETFVCTLDDADVLVWMGEGDSQKLVAQRAEEKRVEVKRVADEKAAAQKAANDKAAAQKVAAEKAATEKAAAQEAAAAKAAAAETARVAAEQAAQKAAQQAEQEQAPAIQPLVEVPAPYYANCAEAKAAGVAPIYQNQPGYRAGLDRDKDGIACDK
;
A
#
# COMPACT_ATOMS: atom_id res chain seq x y z
N MET A 1 -30.24 -3.88 10.40
CA MET A 1 -30.33 -5.32 10.05
C MET A 1 -31.54 -5.61 9.17
N ALA A 2 -32.79 -5.42 9.64
CA ALA A 2 -34.00 -5.73 8.85
C ALA A 2 -34.12 -4.95 7.52
N LEU A 3 -33.78 -3.65 7.51
CA LEU A 3 -33.85 -2.82 6.30
C LEU A 3 -32.83 -3.23 5.22
N TRP A 4 -31.70 -3.83 5.62
CA TRP A 4 -30.61 -4.22 4.72
C TRP A 4 -30.80 -5.63 4.18
N LEU A 5 -31.40 -6.53 4.98
CA LEU A 5 -31.89 -7.83 4.53
C LEU A 5 -32.99 -7.70 3.47
N LEU A 6 -33.84 -6.69 3.59
CA LEU A 6 -34.88 -6.38 2.59
C LEU A 6 -34.27 -5.92 1.26
N VAL A 7 -33.21 -5.11 1.28
CA VAL A 7 -32.46 -4.69 0.07
C VAL A 7 -31.75 -5.88 -0.58
N LEU A 8 -31.19 -6.79 0.23
CA LEU A 8 -30.49 -7.97 -0.26
C LEU A 8 -31.47 -8.98 -0.89
N ILE A 9 -32.71 -9.07 -0.39
CA ILE A 9 -33.78 -9.92 -0.95
C ILE A 9 -34.35 -9.33 -2.26
N ILE A 10 -34.48 -8.01 -2.35
CA ILE A 10 -34.99 -7.34 -3.56
C ILE A 10 -33.97 -7.40 -4.71
N ALA A 11 -32.68 -7.59 -4.43
CA ALA A 11 -31.63 -7.73 -5.44
C ALA A 11 -31.49 -9.15 -6.04
N LEU A 12 -32.27 -10.14 -5.57
CA LEU A 12 -32.19 -11.53 -6.07
C LEU A 12 -32.58 -11.76 -7.55
N PRO A 13 -33.46 -10.99 -8.22
CA PRO A 13 -33.89 -11.36 -9.57
C PRO A 13 -33.09 -10.72 -10.71
N SER A 14 -32.20 -9.76 -10.46
CA SER A 14 -31.54 -8.98 -11.53
C SER A 14 -30.02 -9.13 -11.62
N ALA A 15 -29.35 -9.48 -10.52
CA ALA A 15 -27.94 -9.82 -10.53
C ALA A 15 -27.82 -11.35 -10.59
N GLY A 16 -27.37 -11.89 -11.73
CA GLY A 16 -27.13 -13.33 -11.88
C GLY A 16 -26.31 -13.91 -10.72
N PHE A 17 -26.35 -15.24 -10.56
CA PHE A 17 -25.78 -15.98 -9.42
C PHE A 17 -24.35 -15.56 -9.02
N SER A 18 -23.54 -15.11 -9.99
CA SER A 18 -22.20 -14.55 -9.77
C SER A 18 -22.20 -13.26 -8.94
N GLY A 19 -23.13 -12.34 -9.18
CA GLY A 19 -23.26 -11.09 -8.41
C GLY A 19 -23.70 -11.37 -6.98
N TRP A 20 -24.57 -12.36 -6.78
CA TRP A 20 -25.00 -12.77 -5.44
C TRP A 20 -23.87 -13.39 -4.62
N LEU A 21 -23.00 -14.21 -5.23
CA LEU A 21 -21.83 -14.78 -4.56
C LEU A 21 -20.85 -13.70 -4.09
N VAL A 22 -20.61 -12.67 -4.91
CA VAL A 22 -19.72 -11.56 -4.54
C VAL A 22 -20.29 -10.74 -3.38
N LEU A 23 -21.60 -10.42 -3.43
CA LEU A 23 -22.27 -9.69 -2.36
C LEU A 23 -22.33 -10.51 -1.05
N PHE A 24 -22.54 -11.81 -1.14
CA PHE A 24 -22.55 -12.71 0.02
C PHE A 24 -21.16 -12.84 0.65
N ALA A 25 -20.11 -12.98 -0.17
CA ALA A 25 -18.73 -13.02 0.32
C ALA A 25 -18.34 -11.72 1.03
N LEU A 26 -18.70 -10.58 0.44
CA LEU A 26 -18.44 -9.26 1.02
C LEU A 26 -19.22 -9.04 2.33
N PHE A 27 -20.45 -9.55 2.42
CA PHE A 27 -21.26 -9.53 3.64
C PHE A 27 -20.61 -10.32 4.79
N LEU A 28 -20.08 -11.52 4.50
CA LEU A 28 -19.39 -12.34 5.52
C LEU A 28 -18.12 -11.64 6.02
N VAL A 29 -17.35 -11.02 5.12
CA VAL A 29 -16.13 -10.27 5.48
C VAL A 29 -16.46 -9.05 6.34
N ILE A 30 -17.45 -8.25 5.96
CA ILE A 30 -17.87 -7.06 6.74
C ILE A 30 -18.42 -7.48 8.11
N SER A 31 -19.22 -8.54 8.18
CA SER A 31 -19.78 -9.04 9.45
C SER A 31 -18.70 -9.56 10.39
N ALA A 32 -17.68 -10.24 9.86
CA ALA A 32 -16.52 -10.69 10.62
C ALA A 32 -15.68 -9.50 11.13
N LEU A 33 -15.44 -8.51 10.27
CA LEU A 33 -14.67 -7.30 10.61
C LEU A 33 -15.39 -6.44 11.65
N TYR A 34 -16.69 -6.23 11.49
CA TYR A 34 -17.53 -5.51 12.46
C TYR A 34 -17.52 -6.20 13.83
N SER A 35 -17.60 -7.54 13.85
CA SER A 35 -17.49 -8.30 15.10
C SER A 35 -16.09 -8.16 15.71
N LEU A 36 -15.03 -8.12 14.90
CA LEU A 36 -13.66 -7.92 15.40
C LEU A 36 -13.49 -6.54 16.06
N ILE A 37 -14.01 -5.49 15.43
CA ILE A 37 -13.87 -4.09 15.86
C ILE A 37 -14.72 -3.81 17.09
N THR A 38 -15.97 -4.29 17.11
CA THR A 38 -16.90 -3.97 18.20
C THR A 38 -16.72 -4.85 19.43
N GLY A 39 -15.87 -5.88 19.38
CA GLY A 39 -15.59 -6.79 20.49
C GLY A 39 -16.78 -7.64 20.94
N ARG A 40 -17.99 -7.41 20.40
CA ARG A 40 -19.22 -8.11 20.79
C ARG A 40 -19.26 -9.50 20.16
N PRO A 41 -19.61 -10.56 20.90
CA PRO A 41 -19.74 -11.89 20.35
C PRO A 41 -20.86 -11.92 19.31
N SER A 42 -20.54 -12.30 18.07
CA SER A 42 -21.53 -12.57 17.05
C SER A 42 -22.43 -13.73 17.49
N TRP A 43 -23.72 -13.65 17.22
CA TRP A 43 -24.77 -14.62 17.57
C TRP A 43 -24.49 -16.07 17.11
N LEU A 44 -23.46 -16.30 16.29
CA LEU A 44 -23.03 -17.60 15.78
C LEU A 44 -22.11 -18.43 16.71
N GLY A 45 -21.86 -18.00 17.95
CA GLY A 45 -21.30 -18.88 19.00
C GLY A 45 -19.89 -19.47 18.74
N LEU A 46 -19.13 -18.98 17.77
CA LEU A 46 -17.84 -19.57 17.39
C LEU A 46 -16.68 -19.03 18.25
N PRO A 47 -15.86 -19.92 18.87
CA PRO A 47 -14.81 -19.55 19.83
C PRO A 47 -13.64 -18.81 19.16
N ARG A 48 -13.35 -17.63 19.70
CA ARG A 48 -12.77 -16.47 19.01
C ARG A 48 -11.26 -16.45 18.83
N ARG A 49 -10.50 -17.51 19.13
CA ARG A 49 -9.04 -17.39 19.28
C ARG A 49 -8.15 -18.19 18.34
N LYS A 50 -8.70 -19.09 17.50
CA LYS A 50 -7.87 -19.86 16.55
C LYS A 50 -8.38 -19.91 15.11
N SER A 51 -9.63 -19.50 14.83
CA SER A 51 -10.26 -19.66 13.52
C SER A 51 -10.42 -18.37 12.71
N ALA A 52 -10.16 -17.19 13.29
CA ALA A 52 -10.30 -15.91 12.58
C ALA A 52 -9.24 -15.72 11.47
N GLY A 53 -8.02 -16.25 11.65
CA GLY A 53 -6.96 -16.18 10.63
C GLY A 53 -7.21 -17.11 9.44
N ALA A 54 -7.84 -18.27 9.68
CA ALA A 54 -8.10 -19.25 8.62
C ALA A 54 -9.19 -18.77 7.64
N ALA A 55 -10.23 -18.10 8.14
CA ALA A 55 -11.33 -17.60 7.29
C ALA A 55 -10.88 -16.48 6.34
N VAL A 56 -9.95 -15.62 6.76
CA VAL A 56 -9.37 -14.55 5.91
C VAL A 56 -8.45 -15.14 4.84
N GLY A 57 -7.65 -16.15 5.21
CA GLY A 57 -6.75 -16.84 4.27
C GLY A 57 -7.50 -17.54 3.14
N VAL A 58 -8.59 -18.26 3.44
CA VAL A 58 -9.38 -18.96 2.42
C VAL A 58 -10.10 -17.97 1.49
N GLY A 59 -10.60 -16.84 2.02
CA GLY A 59 -11.26 -15.80 1.22
C GLY A 59 -10.31 -15.10 0.24
N LEU A 60 -9.06 -14.83 0.65
CA LEU A 60 -8.08 -14.18 -0.22
C LEU A 60 -7.61 -15.11 -1.35
N VAL A 61 -7.46 -16.41 -1.08
CA VAL A 61 -7.06 -17.42 -2.07
C VAL A 61 -8.16 -17.64 -3.12
N ALA A 62 -9.43 -17.63 -2.73
CA ALA A 62 -10.55 -17.73 -3.67
C ALA A 62 -10.66 -16.50 -4.60
N LEU A 63 -10.31 -15.31 -4.11
CA LEU A 63 -10.28 -14.07 -4.90
C LEU A 63 -9.16 -14.04 -5.95
N ILE A 64 -8.01 -14.63 -5.64
CA ILE A 64 -6.86 -14.71 -6.57
C ILE A 64 -7.10 -15.77 -7.65
N ALA A 65 -7.73 -16.90 -7.31
CA ALA A 65 -8.07 -17.94 -8.28
C ALA A 65 -9.21 -17.54 -9.24
N GLY A 66 -10.13 -16.66 -8.81
CA GLY A 66 -11.25 -16.20 -9.64
C GLY A 66 -10.90 -15.18 -10.73
N GLY A 67 -9.67 -14.65 -10.75
CA GLY A 67 -9.26 -13.57 -11.67
C GLY A 67 -8.64 -13.99 -13.01
N MET A 68 -8.45 -15.30 -13.28
CA MET A 68 -7.65 -15.77 -14.42
C MET A 68 -8.42 -16.44 -15.59
N MET A 69 -9.74 -16.30 -15.67
CA MET A 69 -10.49 -16.74 -16.87
C MET A 69 -11.28 -15.59 -17.50
N LEU A 70 -10.61 -14.87 -18.41
CA LEU A 70 -11.26 -14.08 -19.46
C LEU A 70 -10.82 -14.66 -20.81
N PRO A 71 -11.73 -15.15 -21.67
CA PRO A 71 -11.39 -15.54 -23.02
C PRO A 71 -11.20 -14.29 -23.89
N ALA A 72 -10.20 -14.34 -24.77
CA ALA A 72 -9.97 -13.36 -25.82
C ALA A 72 -11.09 -13.46 -26.86
N THR A 73 -11.79 -12.35 -27.11
CA THR A 73 -12.76 -12.23 -28.21
C THR A 73 -12.04 -11.67 -29.44
N GLU A 74 -11.79 -12.54 -30.43
CA GLU A 74 -11.42 -12.13 -31.79
C GLU A 74 -12.64 -11.53 -32.51
N PRO A 75 -12.48 -10.52 -33.38
CA PRO A 75 -13.57 -10.02 -34.22
C PRO A 75 -13.75 -10.93 -35.45
N ALA A 76 -14.95 -11.49 -35.61
CA ALA A 76 -15.34 -12.30 -36.76
C ALA A 76 -15.44 -11.46 -38.07
N PRO A 77 -15.10 -12.04 -39.23
CA PRO A 77 -15.14 -11.35 -40.51
C PRO A 77 -16.55 -11.20 -41.08
N THR A 78 -16.75 -10.09 -41.77
CA THR A 78 -17.93 -9.71 -42.55
C THR A 78 -18.23 -10.75 -43.63
N ALA A 79 -19.32 -11.51 -43.49
CA ALA A 79 -19.82 -12.40 -44.53
C ALA A 79 -20.79 -11.62 -45.44
N ILE A 80 -20.31 -11.31 -46.64
CA ILE A 80 -21.11 -10.95 -47.81
C ILE A 80 -21.89 -12.20 -48.23
N ALA A 81 -23.20 -12.07 -48.41
CA ALA A 81 -24.02 -13.08 -49.08
C ALA A 81 -24.73 -12.47 -50.30
N PRO A 82 -24.97 -13.26 -51.35
CA PRO A 82 -25.13 -12.77 -52.72
C PRO A 82 -26.60 -12.55 -53.12
N PHE A 83 -26.73 -11.84 -54.24
CA PHE A 83 -27.93 -11.63 -55.04
C PHE A 83 -28.66 -12.94 -55.39
N ALA A 84 -29.98 -12.94 -55.27
CA ALA A 84 -30.86 -13.94 -55.88
C ALA A 84 -32.17 -13.28 -56.38
N GLU A 85 -32.15 -13.05 -57.68
CA GLU A 85 -33.20 -13.09 -58.71
C GLU A 85 -34.67 -13.43 -58.35
N VAL A 86 -35.54 -12.50 -58.79
CA VAL A 86 -36.83 -12.66 -59.51
C VAL A 86 -37.93 -13.52 -58.87
N ASN A 87 -39.04 -12.84 -58.53
CA ASN A 87 -40.33 -13.24 -59.10
C ASN A 87 -41.27 -12.06 -59.29
N ALA A 88 -41.70 -11.91 -60.55
CA ALA A 88 -42.72 -11.00 -61.00
C ALA A 88 -44.10 -11.47 -60.51
N ALA A 89 -44.85 -10.56 -59.89
CA ALA A 89 -46.29 -10.63 -59.83
C ALA A 89 -46.84 -9.28 -60.28
N VAL A 90 -47.24 -9.25 -61.55
CA VAL A 90 -47.93 -8.16 -62.21
C VAL A 90 -49.30 -7.98 -61.56
N THR A 91 -49.55 -6.81 -61.00
CA THR A 91 -50.91 -6.32 -60.77
C THR A 91 -51.01 -4.91 -61.31
N THR A 92 -51.90 -4.77 -62.28
CA THR A 92 -52.36 -3.58 -62.98
C THR A 92 -52.61 -2.37 -62.09
N SER A 93 -52.04 -1.20 -62.42
CA SER A 93 -52.78 0.08 -62.30
C SER A 93 -52.03 1.27 -62.90
N ALA A 94 -52.80 2.09 -63.61
CA ALA A 94 -52.64 3.52 -63.91
C ALA A 94 -51.48 3.98 -64.83
N THR A 95 -51.88 4.39 -66.03
CA THR A 95 -51.24 5.38 -66.89
C THR A 95 -50.76 6.61 -66.10
N PRO A 96 -49.47 6.97 -66.09
CA PRO A 96 -49.06 8.30 -65.64
C PRO A 96 -49.35 9.32 -66.76
N SER A 97 -50.34 10.17 -66.51
CA SER A 97 -50.47 11.48 -67.15
C SER A 97 -49.15 12.24 -66.98
N PRO A 98 -48.67 13.03 -67.98
CA PRO A 98 -47.42 13.77 -67.86
C PRO A 98 -47.54 14.76 -66.69
N SER A 99 -46.84 14.46 -65.60
CA SER A 99 -46.63 15.40 -64.50
C SER A 99 -45.70 16.51 -65.02
N PRO A 100 -45.97 17.79 -64.72
CA PRO A 100 -45.14 18.88 -65.21
C PRO A 100 -43.72 18.67 -64.73
N THR A 101 -42.80 18.54 -65.68
CA THR A 101 -41.37 18.60 -65.44
C THR A 101 -41.09 19.82 -64.58
N PRO A 102 -40.56 19.70 -63.35
CA PRO A 102 -40.08 20.87 -62.64
C PRO A 102 -39.03 21.48 -63.55
N GLN A 103 -39.25 22.74 -63.91
CA GLN A 103 -38.28 23.52 -64.66
C GLN A 103 -37.10 23.72 -63.72
N TYR A 104 -36.15 22.79 -63.75
CA TYR A 104 -34.83 23.03 -63.21
C TYR A 104 -34.29 24.18 -64.03
N VAL A 105 -34.36 25.39 -63.49
CA VAL A 105 -33.48 26.43 -63.96
C VAL A 105 -32.09 25.84 -63.77
N LEU A 106 -31.35 25.81 -64.87
CA LEU A 106 -29.96 25.42 -64.91
C LEU A 106 -29.13 26.52 -64.23
N LEU A 107 -29.46 26.82 -62.96
CA LEU A 107 -28.66 27.68 -62.13
C LEU A 107 -27.31 26.98 -62.01
N GLU A 108 -26.25 27.75 -62.26
CA GLU A 108 -24.88 27.25 -62.22
C GLU A 108 -24.68 26.46 -60.92
N LYS A 109 -23.92 25.36 -60.98
CA LYS A 109 -23.68 24.52 -59.81
C LYS A 109 -23.20 25.42 -58.68
N CYS A 110 -23.85 25.32 -57.53
CA CYS A 110 -23.47 26.14 -56.40
C CYS A 110 -22.19 25.55 -55.80
N LEU A 111 -21.10 26.31 -55.90
CA LEU A 111 -19.74 25.86 -55.60
C LEU A 111 -19.25 26.37 -54.24
N ASP A 112 -19.81 27.48 -53.77
CA ASP A 112 -19.41 28.19 -52.56
C ASP A 112 -20.60 28.29 -51.58
N ASP A 113 -20.35 27.96 -50.31
CA ASP A 113 -21.37 28.05 -49.26
C ASP A 113 -21.73 29.52 -48.96
N GLY A 114 -23.04 29.80 -48.88
CA GLY A 114 -23.54 31.15 -48.61
C GLY A 114 -23.67 32.04 -49.85
N GLU A 115 -23.35 31.54 -51.05
CA GLU A 115 -23.68 32.25 -52.30
C GLU A 115 -25.20 32.39 -52.44
N SER A 116 -25.69 33.57 -52.85
CA SER A 116 -27.11 33.82 -53.05
C SER A 116 -27.41 34.37 -54.43
N VAL A 117 -28.50 33.87 -55.02
CA VAL A 117 -29.00 34.29 -56.33
C VAL A 117 -30.49 34.59 -56.20
N VAL A 118 -30.89 35.72 -56.77
CA VAL A 118 -32.29 36.15 -56.82
C VAL A 118 -32.86 35.76 -58.18
N GLU A 119 -33.89 34.93 -58.19
CA GLU A 119 -34.60 34.56 -59.41
C GLU A 119 -36.07 34.97 -59.30
N GLY A 120 -36.47 35.96 -60.11
CA GLY A 120 -37.80 36.56 -60.00
C GLY A 120 -37.99 37.33 -58.69
N SER A 121 -38.83 36.83 -57.79
CA SER A 121 -39.10 37.39 -56.45
C SER A 121 -38.59 36.53 -55.30
N GLU A 122 -37.90 35.42 -55.60
CA GLU A 122 -37.43 34.46 -54.60
C GLU A 122 -35.89 34.48 -54.55
N THR A 123 -35.35 34.48 -53.32
CA THR A 123 -33.90 34.39 -53.08
C THR A 123 -33.54 32.95 -52.76
N PHE A 124 -32.61 32.40 -53.53
CA PHE A 124 -32.02 31.09 -53.28
C PHE A 124 -30.61 31.28 -52.71
N VAL A 125 -30.27 30.50 -51.69
CA VAL A 125 -28.97 30.49 -51.04
C VAL A 125 -28.38 29.09 -51.19
N CYS A 126 -27.15 29.01 -51.69
CA CYS A 126 -26.36 27.79 -51.72
C CYS A 126 -26.03 27.41 -50.27
N THR A 127 -26.65 26.34 -49.79
CA THR A 127 -26.46 25.86 -48.43
C THR A 127 -26.08 24.40 -48.47
N LEU A 128 -25.17 24.01 -47.57
CA LEU A 128 -24.81 22.62 -47.41
C LEU A 128 -26.03 21.86 -46.86
N ASP A 129 -26.46 20.77 -47.49
CA ASP A 129 -27.53 19.91 -47.00
C ASP A 129 -27.01 18.88 -45.98
N ASP A 130 -27.89 18.02 -45.44
CA ASP A 130 -27.51 17.06 -44.39
C ASP A 130 -26.65 15.90 -44.93
N ALA A 131 -26.50 15.80 -46.25
CA ALA A 131 -25.61 14.89 -46.93
C ALA A 131 -24.24 15.53 -47.24
N ASP A 132 -23.95 16.71 -46.67
CA ASP A 132 -22.77 17.52 -46.94
C ASP A 132 -22.64 17.91 -48.43
N VAL A 133 -23.76 18.08 -49.13
CA VAL A 133 -23.82 18.51 -50.54
C VAL A 133 -24.33 19.94 -50.61
N LEU A 134 -23.65 20.78 -51.40
CA LEU A 134 -24.09 22.15 -51.65
C LEU A 134 -25.30 22.14 -52.60
N VAL A 135 -26.43 22.67 -52.12
CA VAL A 135 -27.69 22.73 -52.88
C VAL A 135 -28.29 24.13 -52.77
N TRP A 136 -28.90 24.60 -53.87
CA TRP A 136 -29.72 25.81 -53.87
C TRP A 136 -31.00 25.59 -53.06
N MET A 137 -31.17 26.32 -51.95
CA MET A 137 -32.36 26.27 -51.10
C MET A 137 -32.96 27.68 -50.96
N GLY A 138 -34.27 27.79 -50.73
CA GLY A 138 -34.88 29.09 -50.44
C GLY A 138 -34.30 29.70 -49.17
N GLU A 139 -34.13 31.03 -49.13
CA GLU A 139 -33.48 31.75 -48.02
C GLU A 139 -34.07 31.39 -46.63
N GLY A 140 -35.39 31.25 -46.54
CA GLY A 140 -36.07 30.87 -45.29
C GLY A 140 -35.74 29.46 -44.79
N ASP A 141 -35.45 28.51 -45.68
CA ASP A 141 -35.11 27.14 -45.30
C ASP A 141 -33.60 26.97 -45.08
N SER A 142 -32.79 27.70 -45.84
CA SER A 142 -31.35 27.87 -45.59
C SER A 142 -31.07 28.39 -44.18
N GLN A 143 -31.73 29.48 -43.77
CA GLN A 143 -31.56 30.05 -42.43
C GLN A 143 -31.96 29.08 -41.31
N LYS A 144 -33.06 28.32 -41.48
CA LYS A 144 -33.49 27.32 -40.50
C LYS A 144 -32.47 26.20 -40.37
N LEU A 145 -31.95 25.68 -41.48
CA LEU A 145 -30.98 24.59 -41.49
C LEU A 145 -29.66 25.00 -40.82
N VAL A 146 -29.16 26.21 -41.13
CA VAL A 146 -27.97 26.76 -40.49
C VAL A 146 -28.18 26.97 -38.99
N ALA A 147 -29.34 27.47 -38.58
CA ALA A 147 -29.67 27.66 -37.16
C ALA A 147 -29.78 26.31 -36.41
N GLN A 148 -30.40 25.30 -37.02
CA GLN A 148 -30.49 23.95 -36.45
C GLN A 148 -29.10 23.35 -36.23
N ARG A 149 -28.22 23.39 -37.23
CA ARG A 149 -26.85 22.88 -37.11
C ARG A 149 -26.00 23.67 -36.12
N ALA A 150 -26.20 24.98 -36.02
CA ALA A 150 -25.52 25.80 -35.02
C ALA A 150 -25.92 25.37 -33.60
N GLU A 151 -27.19 25.06 -33.37
CA GLU A 151 -27.67 24.58 -32.08
C GLU A 151 -27.19 23.15 -31.79
N GLU A 152 -27.23 22.24 -32.76
CA GLU A 152 -26.67 20.89 -32.61
C GLU A 152 -25.18 20.93 -32.28
N LYS A 153 -24.39 21.76 -32.98
CA LYS A 153 -22.98 21.98 -32.66
C LYS A 153 -22.79 22.57 -31.27
N ARG A 154 -23.66 23.49 -30.82
CA ARG A 154 -23.61 24.04 -29.46
C ARG A 154 -23.90 22.98 -28.41
N VAL A 155 -24.90 22.13 -28.65
CA VAL A 155 -25.24 21.00 -27.77
C VAL A 155 -24.07 20.03 -27.67
N GLU A 156 -23.46 19.67 -28.80
CA GLU A 156 -22.31 18.76 -28.83
C GLU A 156 -21.08 19.37 -28.14
N VAL A 157 -20.76 20.63 -28.43
CA VAL A 157 -19.66 21.34 -27.74
C VAL A 157 -19.89 21.40 -26.24
N LYS A 158 -21.12 21.67 -25.79
CA LYS A 158 -21.49 21.67 -24.38
C LYS A 158 -21.35 20.29 -23.76
N ARG A 159 -21.85 19.24 -24.43
CA ARG A 159 -21.73 17.84 -23.99
C ARG A 159 -20.26 17.44 -23.81
N VAL A 160 -19.41 17.77 -24.78
CA VAL A 160 -17.96 17.50 -24.72
C VAL A 160 -17.29 18.30 -23.61
N ALA A 161 -17.70 19.56 -23.38
CA ALA A 161 -17.17 20.37 -22.29
C ALA A 161 -17.56 19.81 -20.91
N ASP A 162 -18.81 19.39 -20.74
CA ASP A 162 -19.32 18.79 -19.51
C ASP A 162 -18.63 17.44 -19.22
N GLU A 163 -18.41 16.61 -20.25
CA GLU A 163 -17.68 15.35 -20.15
C GLU A 163 -16.21 15.58 -19.72
N LYS A 164 -15.53 16.56 -20.32
CA LYS A 164 -14.17 16.94 -19.94
C LYS A 164 -14.11 17.49 -18.51
N ALA A 165 -15.09 18.29 -18.10
CA ALA A 165 -15.17 18.81 -16.74
C ALA A 165 -15.38 17.69 -15.72
N ALA A 166 -16.25 16.71 -16.03
CA ALA A 166 -16.47 15.53 -15.20
C ALA A 166 -15.20 14.67 -15.09
N ALA A 167 -14.49 14.44 -16.20
CA ALA A 167 -13.23 13.70 -16.21
C ALA A 167 -12.14 14.40 -15.38
N GLN A 168 -12.00 15.73 -15.51
CA GLN A 168 -11.06 16.51 -14.71
C GLN A 168 -11.39 16.46 -13.22
N LYS A 169 -12.68 16.58 -12.86
CA LYS A 169 -13.13 16.46 -11.47
C LYS A 169 -12.79 15.08 -10.91
N ALA A 170 -13.06 14.00 -11.65
CA ALA A 170 -12.73 12.65 -11.24
C ALA A 170 -11.21 12.44 -11.07
N ALA A 171 -10.39 13.03 -11.95
CA ALA A 171 -8.93 12.99 -11.82
C ALA A 171 -8.45 13.73 -10.56
N ASN A 172 -9.00 14.91 -10.27
CA ASN A 172 -8.68 15.69 -9.07
C ASN A 172 -9.11 14.97 -7.79
N ASP A 173 -10.32 14.38 -7.77
CA ASP A 173 -10.83 13.62 -6.62
C ASP A 173 -9.96 12.37 -6.38
N LYS A 174 -9.52 11.68 -7.44
CA LYS A 174 -8.58 10.56 -7.34
C LYS A 174 -7.20 10.99 -6.82
N ALA A 175 -6.68 12.12 -7.30
CA ALA A 175 -5.41 12.68 -6.82
C ALA A 175 -5.49 13.09 -5.35
N ALA A 176 -6.60 13.69 -4.91
CA ALA A 176 -6.85 14.02 -3.51
C ALA A 176 -6.91 12.76 -2.63
N ALA A 177 -7.63 11.73 -3.07
CA ALA A 177 -7.69 10.44 -2.37
C ALA A 177 -6.31 9.78 -2.26
N GLN A 178 -5.50 9.81 -3.33
CA GLN A 178 -4.13 9.31 -3.32
C GLN A 178 -3.23 10.09 -2.37
N LYS A 179 -3.36 11.43 -2.31
CA LYS A 179 -2.60 12.26 -1.36
C LYS A 179 -2.94 11.90 0.09
N VAL A 180 -4.22 11.73 0.41
CA VAL A 180 -4.66 11.30 1.75
C VAL A 180 -4.15 9.90 2.08
N ALA A 181 -4.21 8.96 1.13
CA ALA A 181 -3.68 7.62 1.31
C ALA A 181 -2.15 7.61 1.52
N ALA A 182 -1.42 8.42 0.75
CA ALA A 182 0.03 8.57 0.87
C ALA A 182 0.43 9.19 2.22
N GLU A 183 -0.30 10.19 2.69
CA GLU A 183 -0.07 10.82 4.00
C GLU A 183 -0.32 9.84 5.14
N LYS A 184 -1.43 9.08 5.09
CA LYS A 184 -1.72 8.02 6.07
C LYS A 184 -0.63 6.93 6.07
N ALA A 185 -0.19 6.50 4.89
CA ALA A 185 0.90 5.53 4.75
C ALA A 185 2.23 6.07 5.29
N ALA A 186 2.51 7.37 5.09
CA ALA A 186 3.70 8.02 5.65
C ALA A 186 3.64 8.08 7.18
N THR A 187 2.49 8.42 7.77
CA THR A 187 2.31 8.41 9.23
C THR A 187 2.44 7.01 9.82
N GLU A 188 1.85 5.99 9.19
CA GLU A 188 1.99 4.59 9.63
C GLU A 188 3.44 4.12 9.54
N LYS A 189 4.16 4.50 8.47
CA LYS A 189 5.59 4.19 8.31
C LYS A 189 6.44 4.89 9.36
N ALA A 190 6.16 6.17 9.67
CA ALA A 190 6.85 6.91 10.71
C ALA A 190 6.64 6.28 12.09
N ALA A 191 5.39 5.92 12.43
CA ALA A 191 5.07 5.23 13.68
C ALA A 191 5.75 3.85 13.78
N ALA A 192 5.84 3.09 12.67
CA ALA A 192 6.55 1.82 12.63
C ALA A 192 8.07 1.98 12.83
N GLN A 193 8.67 3.04 12.25
CA GLN A 193 10.08 3.36 12.42
C GLN A 193 10.40 3.79 13.86
N GLU A 194 9.55 4.61 14.48
CA GLU A 194 9.70 5.01 15.87
C GLU A 194 9.58 3.80 16.82
N ALA A 195 8.60 2.92 16.59
CA ALA A 195 8.46 1.68 17.35
C ALA A 195 9.67 0.73 17.18
N ALA A 196 10.24 0.66 15.97
CA ALA A 196 11.45 -0.11 15.71
C ALA A 196 12.68 0.49 16.42
N ALA A 197 12.83 1.82 16.39
CA ALA A 197 13.90 2.52 17.09
C ALA A 197 13.80 2.35 18.61
N ALA A 198 12.60 2.44 19.19
CA ALA A 198 12.39 2.19 20.61
C ALA A 198 12.76 0.75 21.02
N LYS A 199 12.41 -0.25 20.20
CA LYS A 199 12.83 -1.65 20.43
C LYS A 199 14.35 -1.83 20.34
N ALA A 200 15.00 -1.17 19.38
CA ALA A 200 16.46 -1.22 19.25
C ALA A 200 17.15 -0.57 20.47
N ALA A 201 16.65 0.57 20.94
CA ALA A 201 17.18 1.23 22.14
C ALA A 201 16.99 0.36 23.40
N ALA A 202 15.84 -0.28 23.56
CA ALA A 202 15.58 -1.20 24.66
C ALA A 202 16.48 -2.44 24.61
N ALA A 203 16.71 -2.99 23.42
CA ALA A 203 17.64 -4.11 23.23
C ALA A 203 19.09 -3.73 23.56
N GLU A 204 19.52 -2.53 23.18
CA GLU A 204 20.85 -2.02 23.54
C GLU A 204 21.00 -1.84 25.04
N THR A 205 19.98 -1.27 25.70
CA THR A 205 19.97 -1.09 27.15
C THR A 205 20.04 -2.43 27.87
N ALA A 206 19.30 -3.44 27.38
CA ALA A 206 19.35 -4.79 27.92
C ALA A 206 20.71 -5.46 27.71
N ARG A 207 21.37 -5.22 26.56
CA ARG A 207 22.72 -5.74 26.30
C ARG A 207 23.75 -5.14 27.25
N VAL A 208 23.74 -3.82 27.41
CA VAL A 208 24.65 -3.13 28.35
C VAL A 208 24.42 -3.58 29.78
N ALA A 209 23.16 -3.73 30.21
CA ALA A 209 22.83 -4.23 31.54
C ALA A 209 23.31 -5.68 31.75
N ALA A 210 23.18 -6.55 30.75
CA ALA A 210 23.67 -7.93 30.81
C ALA A 210 25.20 -7.99 30.87
N GLU A 211 25.89 -7.14 30.11
CA GLU A 211 27.36 -7.05 30.13
C GLU A 211 27.87 -6.53 31.48
N GLN A 212 27.22 -5.51 32.06
CA GLN A 212 27.54 -5.03 33.41
C GLN A 212 27.28 -6.08 34.48
N ALA A 213 26.19 -6.85 34.39
CA ALA A 213 25.91 -7.94 35.29
C ALA A 213 26.99 -9.04 35.21
N ALA A 214 27.44 -9.38 33.99
CA ALA A 214 28.52 -10.36 33.79
C ALA A 214 29.86 -9.86 34.36
N GLN A 215 30.21 -8.59 34.16
CA GLN A 215 31.42 -8.00 34.75
C GLN A 215 31.38 -8.00 36.28
N LYS A 216 30.24 -7.66 36.88
CA LYS A 216 30.07 -7.66 38.34
C LYS A 216 30.19 -9.08 38.90
N ALA A 217 29.63 -10.08 38.22
CA ALA A 217 29.77 -11.47 38.61
C ALA A 217 31.24 -11.94 38.53
N ALA A 218 31.99 -11.53 37.49
CA ALA A 218 33.41 -11.84 37.35
C ALA A 218 34.26 -11.21 38.48
N GLN A 219 34.00 -9.95 38.85
CA GLN A 219 34.69 -9.30 39.97
C GLN A 219 34.42 -9.99 41.31
N GLN A 220 33.19 -10.44 41.56
CA GLN A 220 32.85 -11.20 42.76
C GLN A 220 33.57 -12.56 42.81
N ALA A 221 33.66 -13.25 41.67
CA ALA A 221 34.39 -14.52 41.58
C ALA A 221 35.89 -14.36 41.88
N GLU A 222 36.52 -13.28 41.39
CA GLU A 222 37.95 -13.02 41.65
C GLU A 222 38.20 -12.67 43.13
N GLN A 223 37.26 -11.99 43.78
CA GLN A 223 37.36 -11.65 45.21
C GLN A 223 37.19 -12.88 46.12
N GLU A 224 36.43 -13.89 45.68
CA GLU A 224 36.26 -15.17 46.41
C GLU A 224 37.42 -16.15 46.16
N GLN A 225 38.15 -16.00 45.04
CA GLN A 225 39.38 -16.75 44.76
C GLN A 225 40.66 -16.06 45.22
N ALA A 226 40.58 -14.93 45.91
CA ALA A 226 41.73 -14.35 46.59
C ALA A 226 42.33 -15.42 47.53
N PRO A 227 43.59 -15.84 47.32
CA PRO A 227 44.19 -16.87 48.15
C PRO A 227 44.12 -16.39 49.59
N ALA A 228 43.55 -17.20 50.47
CA ALA A 228 43.59 -16.96 51.90
C ALA A 228 45.06 -16.75 52.27
N ILE A 229 45.44 -15.49 52.51
CA ILE A 229 46.74 -15.16 53.07
C ILE A 229 46.71 -15.82 54.44
N GLN A 230 47.27 -17.01 54.51
CA GLN A 230 47.48 -17.70 55.77
C GLN A 230 48.26 -16.70 56.63
N PRO A 231 47.76 -16.32 57.81
CA PRO A 231 48.50 -15.43 58.68
C PRO A 231 49.87 -16.05 58.86
N LEU A 232 50.91 -15.31 58.47
CA LEU A 232 52.29 -15.73 58.62
C LEU A 232 52.45 -16.05 60.10
N VAL A 233 52.50 -17.34 60.44
CA VAL A 233 52.57 -17.81 61.82
C VAL A 233 53.87 -17.25 62.36
N GLU A 234 53.77 -16.24 63.21
CA GLU A 234 54.90 -15.62 63.87
C GLU A 234 55.43 -16.64 64.87
N VAL A 235 56.37 -17.46 64.41
CA VAL A 235 57.04 -18.48 65.21
C VAL A 235 57.76 -17.73 66.33
N PRO A 236 57.55 -18.06 67.62
CA PRO A 236 58.25 -17.38 68.70
C PRO A 236 59.76 -17.53 68.46
N ALA A 237 60.42 -16.39 68.26
CA ALA A 237 61.85 -16.34 68.05
C ALA A 237 62.58 -17.03 69.22
N PRO A 238 63.50 -17.98 68.96
CA PRO A 238 64.28 -18.61 70.02
C PRO A 238 65.09 -17.55 70.77
N TYR A 239 65.02 -17.56 72.10
CA TYR A 239 65.80 -16.68 72.96
C TYR A 239 67.13 -17.34 73.29
N TYR A 240 68.23 -16.77 72.80
CA TYR A 240 69.58 -17.13 73.22
C TYR A 240 69.99 -16.24 74.38
N ALA A 241 70.81 -16.68 75.34
CA ALA A 241 71.32 -15.84 76.41
C ALA A 241 72.60 -15.09 76.01
N ASN A 242 73.43 -15.66 75.12
CA ASN A 242 74.66 -15.06 74.60
C ASN A 242 75.05 -15.64 73.21
N CYS A 243 76.07 -15.07 72.57
CA CYS A 243 76.53 -15.52 71.25
C CYS A 243 77.15 -16.92 71.22
N ALA A 244 77.66 -17.42 72.35
CA ALA A 244 78.20 -18.77 72.41
C ALA A 244 77.08 -19.81 72.29
N GLU A 245 75.94 -19.55 72.91
CA GLU A 245 74.74 -20.39 72.78
C GLU A 245 74.18 -20.37 71.35
N ALA A 246 74.13 -19.19 70.71
CA ALA A 246 73.71 -19.06 69.31
C ALA A 246 74.68 -19.77 68.33
N LYS A 247 76.00 -19.67 68.55
CA LYS A 247 77.01 -20.40 67.77
C LYS A 247 76.94 -21.90 68.01
N ALA A 248 76.73 -22.36 69.24
CA ALA A 248 76.57 -23.78 69.58
C ALA A 248 75.30 -24.39 68.98
N ALA A 249 74.22 -23.61 68.89
CA ALA A 249 73.00 -23.99 68.18
C ALA A 249 73.14 -23.92 66.64
N GLY A 250 74.29 -23.45 66.13
CA GLY A 250 74.58 -23.36 64.70
C GLY A 250 73.79 -22.28 63.95
N VAL A 251 73.21 -21.31 64.66
CA VAL A 251 72.34 -20.26 64.07
C VAL A 251 73.05 -18.93 63.84
N ALA A 252 74.30 -18.78 64.29
CA ALA A 252 75.09 -17.58 64.05
C ALA A 252 75.75 -17.64 62.65
N PRO A 253 75.83 -16.51 61.90
CA PRO A 253 75.39 -15.15 62.24
C PRO A 253 73.87 -14.93 62.12
N ILE A 254 73.29 -14.16 63.04
CA ILE A 254 71.84 -13.86 63.09
C ILE A 254 71.58 -12.43 62.57
N TYR A 255 70.72 -12.28 61.57
CA TYR A 255 70.41 -10.98 60.95
C TYR A 255 69.18 -10.29 61.56
N GLN A 256 69.09 -8.95 61.46
CA GLN A 256 67.98 -8.13 62.01
C GLN A 256 66.55 -8.63 61.72
N ASN A 257 66.31 -9.29 60.59
CA ASN A 257 64.99 -9.80 60.19
C ASN A 257 64.81 -11.30 60.47
N GLN A 258 65.74 -11.95 61.18
CA GLN A 258 65.65 -13.36 61.54
C GLN A 258 65.13 -13.55 62.96
N PRO A 259 64.34 -14.62 63.19
CA PRO A 259 63.91 -14.99 64.53
C PRO A 259 65.14 -15.26 65.40
N GLY A 260 65.25 -14.56 66.52
CA GLY A 260 66.34 -14.70 67.50
C GLY A 260 67.32 -13.52 67.49
N TYR A 261 67.18 -12.57 66.56
CA TYR A 261 67.97 -11.34 66.59
C TYR A 261 67.60 -10.48 67.80
N ARG A 262 68.61 -9.96 68.48
CA ARG A 262 68.45 -8.91 69.50
C ARG A 262 69.66 -8.01 69.53
N ALA A 263 69.43 -6.71 69.71
CA ALA A 263 70.48 -5.70 69.80
C ALA A 263 71.47 -5.92 70.95
N GLY A 264 71.15 -6.77 71.94
CA GLY A 264 72.08 -7.17 73.00
C GLY A 264 73.09 -8.25 72.60
N LEU A 265 72.87 -8.97 71.49
CA LEU A 265 73.82 -9.92 70.91
C LEU A 265 74.71 -9.28 69.84
N ASP A 266 74.20 -8.23 69.19
CA ASP A 266 74.91 -7.41 68.23
C ASP A 266 75.74 -6.35 68.98
N ARG A 267 77.01 -6.66 69.23
CA ARG A 267 77.90 -5.85 70.07
C ARG A 267 78.33 -4.55 69.37
N ASP A 268 78.42 -4.56 68.05
CA ASP A 268 78.85 -3.43 67.21
C ASP A 268 77.71 -2.75 66.45
N LYS A 269 76.49 -3.29 66.54
CA LYS A 269 75.24 -2.69 66.04
C LYS A 269 75.21 -2.53 64.53
N ASP A 270 75.86 -3.43 63.80
CA ASP A 270 75.89 -3.43 62.34
C ASP A 270 74.70 -4.19 61.71
N GLY A 271 73.87 -4.82 62.54
CA GLY A 271 72.70 -5.59 62.14
C GLY A 271 72.94 -7.08 61.95
N ILE A 272 74.11 -7.56 62.34
CA ILE A 272 74.48 -8.97 62.30
C ILE A 272 74.95 -9.40 63.71
N ALA A 273 74.07 -10.04 64.47
CA ALA A 273 74.41 -10.57 65.77
C ALA A 273 75.32 -11.81 65.66
N CYS A 274 76.34 -11.87 66.53
CA CYS A 274 77.22 -13.02 66.71
C CYS A 274 78.08 -13.40 65.50
N ASP A 275 78.43 -12.42 64.66
CA ASP A 275 79.30 -12.59 63.49
C ASP A 275 80.79 -12.76 63.86
N LYS A 276 81.23 -12.14 64.96
CA LYS A 276 82.61 -12.11 65.46
C LYS A 276 82.82 -13.00 66.69
#